data_AF-A0A7G2C9P1-F1
#
_entry.id   AF-A0A7G2C9P1-F1
#
_cell.length_a   1.000
_cell.length_b   1.000
_cell.length_c   1.000
_cell.angle_alpha   90.00
_cell.angle_beta   90.00
_cell.angle_gamma   90.00
#
_symmetry.space_group_name_H-M   'P 1'
#
loop_
_entity.id
_entity.type
_entity.pdbx_description
1 polymer ?
#
loop_
_entity_poly.entity_id
_entity_poly.type
_entity_poly.pdbx_seq_one_letter_code
_entity_poly.pdbx_strand_id
1 'polypeptide(L)'
;MSYRSSEAKKEEFRKYLESNQVVDALTRVLVNLYEEPEKPDQPVEYIKKVLGGASAADYEALQQENARLRAEVETLKKKLGDQ
;
A
#
# COMPACT_ATOMS: atom_id res chain seq x y z
N MET A 1 -39.42 -5.68 11.75
CA MET A 1 -38.08 -5.49 12.39
C MET A 1 -36.89 -5.73 11.44
N SER A 2 -37.05 -5.80 10.11
CA SER A 2 -35.92 -6.10 9.20
C SER A 2 -35.11 -4.86 8.77
N TYR A 3 -35.79 -3.74 8.51
CA TYR A 3 -35.16 -2.52 7.97
C TYR A 3 -34.18 -1.81 8.93
N ARG A 4 -34.43 -1.85 10.25
CA ARG A 4 -33.51 -1.29 11.25
C ARG A 4 -32.19 -2.05 11.34
N SER A 5 -32.22 -3.36 11.07
CA SER A 5 -31.02 -4.22 11.11
C SER A 5 -30.11 -3.98 9.91
N SER A 6 -30.66 -3.69 8.72
CA SER A 6 -29.85 -3.36 7.54
C SER A 6 -29.16 -2.01 7.66
N GLU A 7 -29.85 -0.99 8.20
CA GLU A 7 -29.27 0.33 8.40
C GLU A 7 -28.18 0.31 9.48
N ALA A 8 -28.39 -0.44 10.58
CA ALA A 8 -27.37 -0.62 11.61
C ALA A 8 -26.08 -1.28 11.05
N LYS A 9 -26.21 -2.30 10.20
CA LYS A 9 -25.06 -2.95 9.54
C LYS A 9 -24.32 -2.02 8.59
N LYS A 10 -25.04 -1.19 7.82
CA LYS A 10 -24.43 -0.18 6.95
C LYS A 10 -23.65 0.85 7.76
N GLU A 11 -24.23 1.31 8.86
CA GLU A 11 -23.60 2.28 9.75
C GLU A 11 -22.34 1.73 10.41
N GLU A 12 -22.38 0.48 10.89
CA GLU A 12 -21.20 -0.22 11.42
C GLU A 12 -20.09 -0.33 10.36
N PHE A 13 -20.45 -0.66 9.11
CA PHE A 13 -19.49 -0.74 8.03
C PHE A 13 -18.88 0.63 7.68
N ARG A 14 -19.67 1.71 7.66
CA ARG A 14 -19.15 3.08 7.48
C ARG A 14 -18.15 3.44 8.57
N LYS A 15 -18.50 3.21 9.84
CA LYS A 15 -17.61 3.46 10.97
C LYS A 15 -16.33 2.64 10.89
N TYR A 16 -16.42 1.39 10.44
CA TYR A 16 -15.24 0.56 10.19
C TYR A 16 -14.32 1.19 9.14
N LEU A 17 -14.86 1.63 8.01
CA LEU A 17 -14.06 2.28 6.95
C LEU A 17 -13.44 3.58 7.43
N GLU A 18 -14.18 4.41 8.17
CA GLU A 18 -13.69 5.67 8.74
C GLU A 18 -12.61 5.43 9.79
N SER A 19 -12.86 4.52 10.75
CA SER A 19 -11.93 4.22 11.86
C SER A 19 -10.61 3.60 11.37
N ASN A 20 -10.63 2.93 10.21
CA ASN A 20 -9.45 2.34 9.57
C ASN A 20 -8.89 3.23 8.44
N GLN A 21 -9.33 4.48 8.32
CA GLN A 21 -8.83 5.47 7.34
C GLN A 21 -8.96 5.04 5.86
N VAL A 22 -9.85 4.08 5.57
CA VAL A 22 -10.04 3.56 4.21
C VAL A 22 -10.63 4.64 3.30
N VAL A 23 -11.57 5.43 3.83
CA VAL A 23 -12.19 6.54 3.09
C VAL A 23 -11.17 7.61 2.75
N ASP A 24 -10.30 7.97 3.70
CA ASP A 24 -9.26 8.98 3.51
C ASP A 24 -8.23 8.54 2.46
N ALA A 25 -7.81 7.27 2.51
CA ALA A 25 -6.88 6.70 1.54
C ALA A 25 -7.46 6.71 0.11
N LEU A 26 -8.71 6.26 -0.05
CA LEU A 26 -9.39 6.29 -1.35
C LEU A 26 -9.60 7.72 -1.85
N THR A 27 -9.98 8.64 -0.96
CA THR A 27 -10.17 10.05 -1.29
C THR A 27 -8.88 10.67 -1.80
N ARG A 28 -7.76 10.44 -1.12
CA ARG A 28 -6.45 10.95 -1.55
C ARG A 28 -6.05 10.45 -2.93
N VAL A 29 -6.29 9.17 -3.23
CA VAL A 29 -5.98 8.59 -4.56
C VAL A 29 -6.82 9.26 -5.66
N LEU A 30 -8.10 9.49 -5.39
CA LEU A 30 -9.00 10.16 -6.32
C LEU A 30 -8.65 11.65 -6.51
N VAL A 31 -8.23 12.34 -5.44
CA VAL A 31 -7.73 13.72 -5.51
C VAL A 31 -6.47 13.77 -6.36
N ASN A 32 -5.50 12.88 -6.13
CA ASN A 32 -4.29 12.82 -6.94
C ASN A 32 -4.63 12.61 -8.43
N LEU A 33 -5.52 11.66 -8.74
CA LEU A 33 -5.97 11.42 -10.11
C LEU A 33 -6.69 12.65 -10.71
N TYR A 34 -7.44 13.40 -9.90
CA TYR A 34 -8.09 14.64 -10.33
C TYR A 34 -7.08 15.79 -10.55
N GLU A 35 -6.00 15.85 -9.78
CA GLU A 35 -4.97 16.87 -9.88
C GLU A 35 -3.92 16.57 -10.97
N GLU A 36 -3.83 15.32 -11.46
CA GLU A 36 -2.90 14.97 -12.54
C GLU A 36 -3.09 15.90 -13.76
N PRO A 37 -2.04 16.66 -14.16
CA PRO A 37 -2.10 17.59 -15.29
C PRO A 37 -2.43 16.91 -16.61
N GLU A 38 -1.91 15.68 -16.78
CA GLU A 38 -2.20 14.80 -17.91
C GLU A 38 -2.90 13.55 -17.38
N LYS A 39 -4.16 13.34 -17.79
CA LYS A 39 -4.92 12.19 -17.31
C LYS A 39 -4.32 10.91 -17.88
N PRO A 40 -4.04 9.90 -17.04
CA PRO A 40 -3.50 8.63 -17.51
C PRO A 40 -4.51 7.93 -18.43
N ASP A 41 -4.04 7.39 -19.54
CA ASP A 41 -4.84 6.59 -20.47
C ASP A 41 -5.47 5.35 -19.80
N GLN A 42 -4.84 4.87 -18.72
CA GLN A 42 -5.27 3.71 -17.93
C GLN A 42 -5.49 4.11 -16.46
N PRO A 43 -6.59 4.81 -16.12
CA PRO A 43 -6.83 5.35 -14.79
C PRO A 43 -6.94 4.28 -13.70
N VAL A 44 -7.42 3.07 -14.05
CA VAL A 44 -7.48 1.94 -13.12
C VAL A 44 -6.09 1.45 -12.73
N GLU A 45 -5.15 1.39 -13.67
CA GLU A 45 -3.76 1.00 -13.38
C GLU A 45 -3.04 2.05 -12.54
N TYR A 46 -3.31 3.33 -12.80
CA TYR A 46 -2.83 4.42 -11.96
C TYR A 46 -3.31 4.27 -10.51
N ILE A 47 -4.61 4.04 -10.30
CA ILE A 47 -5.20 3.84 -8.97
C ILE A 47 -4.53 2.68 -8.23
N LYS A 48 -4.33 1.53 -8.91
CA LYS A 48 -3.65 0.36 -8.32
C LYS A 48 -2.23 0.69 -7.85
N LYS A 49 -1.48 1.46 -8.66
CA LYS A 49 -0.13 1.90 -8.33
C LYS A 49 -0.11 2.84 -7.13
N VAL A 50 -1.00 3.83 -7.09
CA VAL A 50 -1.04 4.85 -6.03
C VAL A 50 -1.56 4.28 -4.70
N LEU A 51 -2.47 3.30 -4.72
CA LEU A 51 -2.96 2.61 -3.51
C LEU A 51 -1.94 1.68 -2.84
N GLY A 52 -0.72 1.55 -3.37
CA GLY A 52 0.32 0.72 -2.78
C GLY A 52 0.31 -0.73 -3.27
N GLY A 53 -0.19 -0.99 -4.49
CA GLY A 53 0.25 -2.19 -5.19
C GLY A 53 1.75 -2.07 -5.46
N ALA A 54 2.58 -2.73 -4.63
CA ALA A 54 4.00 -2.83 -4.86
C ALA A 54 4.21 -3.19 -6.33
N SER A 55 4.83 -2.30 -7.09
CA SER A 55 5.11 -2.58 -8.49
C SER A 55 6.10 -3.75 -8.54
N ALA A 56 6.13 -4.47 -9.66
CA ALA A 56 7.14 -5.51 -9.85
C ALA A 56 8.57 -4.97 -9.62
N ALA A 57 8.80 -3.69 -9.96
CA ALA A 57 10.05 -2.99 -9.71
C ALA A 57 10.33 -2.74 -8.21
N ASP A 58 9.31 -2.44 -7.41
CA ASP A 58 9.45 -2.28 -5.95
C ASP A 58 9.79 -3.62 -5.29
N TYR A 59 9.18 -4.71 -5.75
CA TYR A 59 9.49 -6.05 -5.28
C TYR A 59 10.92 -6.48 -5.66
N GLU A 60 11.34 -6.20 -6.90
CA GLU A 60 12.69 -6.49 -7.37
C GLU A 60 13.74 -5.67 -6.62
N ALA A 61 13.51 -4.37 -6.41
CA ALA A 61 14.38 -3.51 -5.61
C ALA A 61 14.51 -4.02 -4.16
N LEU A 62 13.39 -4.46 -3.56
CA LEU A 62 13.38 -5.02 -2.21
C LEU A 62 14.12 -6.35 -2.12
N GLN A 63 14.07 -7.19 -3.17
CA GLN A 63 14.84 -8.44 -3.24
C GLN A 63 16.34 -8.17 -3.38
N GLN A 64 16.74 -7.22 -4.23
CA GLN A 64 18.14 -6.84 -4.40
C GLN A 64 18.73 -6.29 -3.09
N GLU A 65 17.99 -5.43 -2.41
CA GLU A 65 18.43 -4.87 -1.13
C GLU A 65 18.54 -5.95 -0.05
N ASN A 66 17.60 -6.90 0.01
CA ASN A 66 17.69 -8.05 0.91
C ASN A 66 18.94 -8.90 0.63
N ALA A 67 19.25 -9.16 -0.64
CA ALA A 67 20.43 -9.93 -1.01
C ALA A 67 21.72 -9.21 -0.59
N ARG A 68 21.80 -7.90 -0.82
CA ARG A 68 22.92 -7.05 -0.40
C ARG A 68 23.13 -7.07 1.11
N LEU A 69 22.07 -6.82 1.87
CA LEU A 69 22.12 -6.81 3.33
C LEU A 69 22.52 -8.18 3.89
N ARG A 70 22.02 -9.29 3.32
CA ARG A 70 22.44 -10.64 3.73
C ARG A 70 23.92 -10.89 3.48
N ALA A 71 24.46 -10.46 2.33
CA ALA A 71 25.89 -10.59 2.03
C ALA A 71 26.76 -9.76 2.99
N GLU A 72 26.30 -8.55 3.34
CA GLU A 72 26.98 -7.68 4.29
C GLU A 72 26.98 -8.28 5.70
N VAL A 73 25.84 -8.79 6.16
CA VAL A 73 25.72 -9.48 7.44
C VAL A 73 26.66 -10.68 7.52
N GLU A 74 26.73 -11.51 6.48
CA GLU A 74 27.65 -12.65 6.45
C GLU A 74 29.12 -12.21 6.48
N THR A 75 29.46 -11.14 5.77
CA THR A 75 30.81 -10.58 5.77
C THR A 75 31.20 -10.04 7.15
N LEU A 76 30.30 -9.30 7.79
CA LEU A 76 30.54 -8.74 9.12
C LEU A 76 30.62 -9.84 10.19
N LYS A 77 29.78 -10.88 10.10
CA LYS A 77 29.85 -12.04 11.01
C LYS A 77 31.18 -12.77 10.93
N LYS A 78 31.73 -12.97 9.71
CA LYS A 78 33.06 -13.58 9.54
C LYS A 78 34.15 -12.73 10.21
N LYS A 79 34.16 -11.42 9.96
CA LYS A 79 35.12 -10.49 10.57
C LYS A 79 35.07 -10.47 12.09
N LEU A 80 33.88 -10.65 12.68
CA LEU A 80 33.70 -10.72 14.14
C LEU A 80 34.08 -12.08 14.73
N GLY A 81 34.02 -13.17 13.96
CA GLY A 81 34.44 -14.50 14.39
C GLY A 81 35.95 -14.75 14.25
N ASP A 82 36.63 -13.96 13.41
CA ASP A 82 38.08 -14.02 13.18
C ASP A 82 38.88 -13.09 14.13
N GLN A 83 38.22 -12.41 15.09
CA GLN A 83 38.82 -11.61 16.17
C GLN A 83 38.75 -12.34 17.52
#